data_AF-A0A930BSX0-F1
#
_entry.id   AF-A0A930BSX0-F1
#
_cell.length_a   1.000
_cell.length_b   1.000
_cell.length_c   1.000
_cell.angle_alpha   90.00
_cell.angle_beta   90.00
_cell.angle_gamma   90.00
#
_symmetry.space_group_name_H-M   'P 1'
#
loop_
_entity.id
_entity.type
_entity.pdbx_description
1 polymer ?
#
loop_
_entity_poly.entity_id
_entity_poly.type
_entity_poly.pdbx_seq_one_letter_code
_entity_poly.pdbx_strand_id
1 'polypeptide(L)' 'MPLRQSPSAVVVRGRVWVADAEAMAAGIVPGQKLSTALGLLPGLATFERDTAREQQALESLACWAGRFTPT' A
#
# COMPACT_ATOMS: atom_id res chain seq x y z
N MET A 1 8.64 13.03 3.85
CA MET A 1 8.03 11.69 3.79
C MET A 1 6.92 11.68 4.82
N PRO A 2 5.63 11.57 4.47
CA PRO A 2 4.66 11.29 5.53
C PRO A 2 5.08 9.95 6.14
N LEU A 3 5.31 9.92 7.46
CA LEU A 3 5.62 8.69 8.19
C LEU A 3 4.57 7.64 7.80
N ARG A 4 5.00 6.41 7.48
CA ARG A 4 4.08 5.27 7.34
C ARG A 4 3.25 5.19 8.62
N GLN A 5 1.93 5.33 8.50
CA GLN A 5 1.01 5.19 9.62
C GLN A 5 0.62 3.72 9.73
N SER A 6 1.45 2.91 10.37
CA SER A 6 1.11 1.52 10.69
C SER A 6 0.08 1.49 11.83
N PRO A 7 -0.87 0.54 11.82
CA PRO A 7 -1.19 -0.43 10.76
C PRO A 7 -1.97 0.21 9.60
N SER A 8 -1.61 -0.14 8.35
CA SER A 8 -2.15 0.45 7.12
C SER A 8 -2.49 -0.54 6.01
N ALA A 9 -3.43 -0.15 5.16
CA ALA A 9 -3.77 -0.84 3.94
C ALA A 9 -4.07 0.11 2.77
N VAL A 10 -3.67 -0.28 1.57
CA VAL A 10 -4.14 0.34 0.32
C VAL A 10 -5.37 -0.41 -0.16
N VAL A 11 -6.39 0.33 -0.59
CA VAL A 11 -7.64 -0.22 -1.11
C VAL A 11 -7.87 0.15 -2.56
N VAL A 12 -8.58 -0.73 -3.27
CA VAL A 12 -9.05 -0.53 -4.64
C VAL A 12 -10.51 -0.98 -4.69
N ARG A 13 -11.42 -0.09 -5.06
CA ARG A 13 -12.86 -0.40 -5.21
C ARG A 13 -13.44 -1.09 -3.96
N GLY A 14 -13.10 -0.57 -2.78
CA GLY A 14 -13.59 -1.08 -1.49
C GLY A 14 -13.02 -2.43 -1.05
N ARG A 15 -11.91 -2.88 -1.65
CA ARG A 15 -11.20 -4.10 -1.27
C ARG A 15 -9.76 -3.81 -0.94
N VAL A 16 -9.20 -4.55 0.02
CA VAL A 16 -7.77 -4.47 0.36
C VAL A 16 -6.95 -4.94 -0.83
N TRP A 17 -6.01 -4.12 -1.29
CA TRP A 17 -5.06 -4.43 -2.35
C TRP A 17 -3.73 -4.90 -1.78
N VAL A 18 -3.17 -4.14 -0.85
CA VAL A 18 -1.98 -4.49 -0.06
C VAL A 18 -2.16 -4.00 1.36
N ALA A 19 -1.63 -4.74 2.33
CA ALA A 19 -1.60 -4.37 3.74
C ALA A 19 -0.15 -4.40 4.23
N ASP A 20 0.18 -3.57 5.20
CA ASP A 20 1.49 -3.67 5.87
C ASP A 20 1.56 -4.87 6.83
N ALA A 21 2.74 -5.11 7.38
CA ALA A 21 3.00 -6.28 8.21
C ALA A 21 2.14 -6.31 9.49
N GLU A 22 1.89 -5.16 10.11
CA GLU A 22 1.07 -5.07 11.33
C GLU A 22 -0.40 -5.32 11.03
N ALA A 23 -0.91 -4.77 9.92
CA ALA A 23 -2.25 -5.06 9.43
C ALA A 23 -2.42 -6.55 9.07
N MET A 24 -1.42 -7.15 8.40
CA MET A 24 -1.42 -8.57 8.07
C MET A 24 -1.39 -9.46 9.33
N ALA A 25 -0.60 -9.08 10.34
CA ALA A 25 -0.55 -9.79 11.62
C ALA A 25 -1.90 -9.73 12.38
N ALA A 26 -2.68 -8.65 12.18
CA ALA A 26 -4.04 -8.52 12.69
C ALA A 26 -5.10 -9.31 11.88
N GLY A 27 -4.68 -10.08 10.87
CA GLY A 27 -5.56 -10.94 10.07
C GLY A 27 -6.16 -10.29 8.83
N ILE A 28 -5.66 -9.11 8.43
CA ILE A 28 -6.07 -8.47 7.17
C ILE A 28 -5.35 -9.13 6.00
N VAL A 29 -6.11 -9.62 5.02
CA VAL A 29 -5.59 -10.24 3.80
C VAL A 29 -5.97 -9.46 2.54
N PRO A 30 -5.09 -9.45 1.50
CA PRO A 30 -5.44 -8.92 0.19
C PRO A 30 -6.70 -9.56 -0.39
N GLY A 31 -7.52 -8.76 -1.07
CA GLY A 31 -8.76 -9.17 -1.72
C GLY A 31 -10.02 -9.12 -0.82
N GLN A 32 -9.86 -9.07 0.51
CA GLN A 32 -11.01 -8.97 1.43
C GLN A 32 -11.70 -7.59 1.33
N LYS A 33 -12.99 -7.55 1.69
CA LYS A 33 -13.74 -6.29 1.74
C LYS A 33 -13.17 -5.36 2.80
N LEU A 34 -13.12 -4.07 2.49
CA LEU A 34 -12.68 -3.05 3.44
C LEU A 34 -13.53 -3.06 4.72
N SER A 35 -14.84 -3.28 4.61
CA SER A 35 -15.71 -3.40 5.79
C SER A 35 -15.31 -4.54 6.72
N THR A 36 -14.89 -5.68 6.18
CA THR A 36 -14.37 -6.80 6.98
C THR A 36 -13.04 -6.44 7.64
N ALA A 37 -12.14 -5.76 6.92
CA ALA A 37 -10.86 -5.30 7.48
C ALA A 37 -11.06 -4.31 8.64
N LEU A 38 -11.95 -3.33 8.48
CA LEU A 38 -12.30 -2.38 9.54
C LEU A 38 -13.04 -3.02 10.71
N GLY A 39 -13.77 -4.12 10.47
CA GLY A 39 -14.37 -4.93 11.54
C GLY A 39 -13.33 -5.67 12.40
N LEU A 40 -12.20 -6.08 11.79
CA LEU A 40 -11.09 -6.71 12.52
C LEU A 40 -10.19 -5.68 13.20
N LEU A 41 -9.93 -4.55 12.53
CA LEU A 41 -9.04 -3.50 13.01
C LEU A 41 -9.64 -2.11 12.71
N PRO A 42 -10.45 -1.55 13.64
CA PRO A 42 -11.12 -0.26 13.42
C PRO A 42 -10.18 0.93 13.24
N GLY A 43 -8.95 0.83 13.79
CA GLY A 43 -7.91 1.86 13.68
C GLY A 43 -7.03 1.75 12.43
N LEU A 44 -7.38 0.88 11.47
CA LEU A 44 -6.59 0.68 10.25
C LEU A 44 -6.55 1.96 9.41
N ALA A 45 -5.34 2.47 9.15
CA ALA A 45 -5.15 3.55 8.19
C ALA A 45 -5.41 3.04 6.77
N THR A 46 -6.28 3.72 6.02
CA THR A 46 -6.68 3.29 4.67
C THR A 46 -6.33 4.34 3.63
N PHE A 47 -5.81 3.90 2.50
CA PHE A 47 -5.41 4.75 1.38
C PHE A 47 -6.01 4.21 0.09
N GLU A 48 -6.64 5.05 -0.72
CA GLU A 48 -7.00 4.65 -2.09
C GLU A 48 -5.74 4.51 -2.94
N ARG A 49 -5.76 3.54 -3.85
CA ARG A 49 -4.64 3.30 -4.75
C ARG A 49 -4.46 4.47 -5.71
N ASP A 50 -3.28 5.08 -5.68
CA ASP A 50 -2.87 6.13 -6.61
C ASP A 50 -1.84 5.60 -7.61
N THR A 51 -2.34 5.14 -8.76
CA THR A 51 -1.49 4.58 -9.82
C THR A 51 -0.54 5.60 -10.43
N ALA A 52 -0.89 6.89 -10.45
CA ALA A 52 -0.01 7.93 -10.98
C ALA A 52 1.19 8.15 -10.06
N ARG A 53 0.94 8.16 -8.74
CA ARG A 53 2.01 8.24 -7.74
C ARG A 53 2.90 6.99 -7.72
N GLU A 54 2.31 5.81 -7.90
CA GLU A 54 3.07 4.56 -8.09
C GLU A 54 4.00 4.66 -9.31
N GLN A 55 3.46 5.08 -10.45
CA GLN A 55 4.22 5.22 -11.69
C GLN A 55 5.37 6.22 -11.55
N GLN A 56 5.12 7.40 -10.97
CA GLN A 56 6.17 8.40 -10.72
C GLN A 56 7.29 7.86 -9.83
N ALA A 57 6.95 7.05 -8.82
CA ALA A 57 7.93 6.43 -7.94
C ALA A 57 8.78 5.38 -8.70
N LEU A 58 8.14 4.57 -9.55
CA LEU A 58 8.83 3.59 -10.39
C LEU A 58 9.77 4.27 -11.40
N GLU A 59 9.34 5.35 -12.05
CA GLU A 59 10.19 6.11 -12.98
C GLU A 59 11.40 6.72 -12.27
N SER A 60 11.20 7.27 -11.07
CA SER A 60 12.29 7.80 -10.25
C SER A 60 13.30 6.70 -9.88
N LEU A 61 12.81 5.50 -9.54
CA LEU A 61 13.66 4.34 -9.26
C LEU A 61 14.42 3.88 -10.50
N ALA A 62 13.77 3.82 -11.66
CA ALA A 62 14.41 3.45 -12.93
C ALA A 62 15.51 4.44 -13.32
N CYS A 63 15.24 5.75 -13.19
CA CYS A 63 16.22 6.81 -13.44
C CYS A 63 17.44 6.69 -12.50
N TRP A 64 17.21 6.41 -11.21
CA TRP A 64 18.31 6.13 -10.27
C TRP A 64 19.10 4.88 -10.66
N ALA A 65 18.43 3.79 -11.01
CA ALA A 65 19.06 2.50 -11.35
C ALA A 65 19.88 2.56 -12.65
N GLY A 66 19.46 3.37 -13.63
CA GLY A 66 20.20 3.60 -14.88
C GLY A 66 21.63 4.13 -14.67
N ARG A 67 21.92 4.72 -13.51
CA ARG A 67 23.29 5.14 -13.13
C ARG A 67 24.23 3.96 -12.83
N PHE A 68 23.69 2.79 -12.52
CA PHE A 68 24.45 1.58 -12.18
C PHE A 68 24.49 0.56 -13.32
N THR A 69 23.60 0.69 -14.30
CA THR A 69 23.58 -0.15 -15.50
C THR A 69 23.47 0.76 -16.72
N PRO A 70 24.57 1.39 -17.16
CA PRO A 70 24.58 2.12 -18.41
C PRO A 70 24.37 1.10 -19.54
N THR A 71 23.36 1.33 -20.38
CA THR A 71 23.20 0.63 -21.66
C THR A 71 24.26 1.06 -22.66
#